data_AF-A0AAD7I7J4-F1
#
_entry.id   AF-A0AAD7I7J4-F1
#
_cell.length_a   1.000
_cell.length_b   1.000
_cell.length_c   1.000
_cell.angle_alpha   90.00
_cell.angle_beta   90.00
_cell.angle_gamma   90.00
#
_symmetry.space_group_name_H-M   'P 1'
#
loop_
_entity.id
_entity.type
_entity.pdbx_description
1 polymer ?
#
loop_
_entity_poly.entity_id
_entity_poly.type
_entity_poly.pdbx_seq_one_letter_code
_entity_poly.pdbx_strand_id
1 'polypeptide(L)'
;MDVLMLSLFVADLFQAVGAVVDIKWARSGVVTVGSFCTAEGVVAQLGETSAAITTLLIALFTFAGVWFRAGSTSLATVLVALVWLYVILIIAIGNATHPSSRTLFESPSPYWCWLGERFLGFRLAGEYLWFWITLAVSVITYPILSLWARGNITISDTVWWRFSVHRSSTGTDAAERMRRQNSYAMIAYPIVYCLLLIPLSVVRWIGFARGTDSIPSAATFSVASLYRLSGVLNVVLLLSTKPNSVLFGGWRDEDEWA
;
A
#
# COMPACT_ATOMS: atom_id res chain seq x y z
N MET A 1 1.96 1.54 -15.16
CA MET A 1 1.77 2.30 -13.89
C MET A 1 0.30 2.39 -13.52
N ASP A 2 -0.59 2.74 -14.45
CA ASP A 2 -2.02 2.91 -14.14
C ASP A 2 -2.68 1.62 -13.62
N VAL A 3 -2.28 0.44 -14.14
CA VAL A 3 -2.75 -0.87 -13.63
C VAL A 3 -2.36 -1.11 -12.17
N LEU A 4 -1.16 -0.68 -11.75
CA LEU A 4 -0.72 -0.78 -10.36
C LEU A 4 -1.52 0.18 -9.46
N MET A 5 -1.78 1.40 -9.94
CA MET A 5 -2.62 2.35 -9.20
C MET A 5 -4.05 1.83 -9.05
N LEU A 6 -4.64 1.29 -10.12
CA LEU A 6 -5.97 0.68 -10.05
C LEU A 6 -5.99 -0.48 -9.05
N SER A 7 -4.99 -1.37 -9.09
CA SER A 7 -4.85 -2.46 -8.12
C SER A 7 -4.76 -1.95 -6.69
N LEU A 8 -4.01 -0.86 -6.45
CA LEU A 8 -3.89 -0.24 -5.13
C LEU A 8 -5.24 0.29 -4.64
N PHE A 9 -6.00 1.02 -5.47
CA PHE A 9 -7.31 1.52 -5.09
C PHE A 9 -8.35 0.43 -4.83
N VAL A 10 -8.29 -0.66 -5.60
CA VAL A 10 -9.14 -1.84 -5.36
C VAL A 10 -8.78 -2.49 -4.02
N ALA A 11 -7.48 -2.61 -3.70
CA ALA A 11 -7.03 -3.13 -2.41
C ALA A 11 -7.44 -2.23 -1.25
N ASP A 12 -7.28 -0.91 -1.38
CA ASP A 12 -7.73 0.09 -0.41
C ASP A 12 -9.26 0.02 -0.19
N LEU A 13 -10.04 -0.28 -1.23
CA LEU A 13 -11.48 -0.48 -1.11
C LEU A 13 -11.80 -1.70 -0.24
N PHE A 14 -11.13 -2.84 -0.46
CA PHE A 14 -11.32 -4.02 0.40
C PHE A 14 -10.92 -3.73 1.85
N GLN A 15 -9.80 -3.04 2.06
CA GLN A 15 -9.35 -2.62 3.39
C GLN A 15 -10.38 -1.71 4.08
N ALA A 16 -10.97 -0.77 3.35
CA ALA A 16 -12.03 0.10 3.86
C ALA A 16 -13.32 -0.67 4.17
N VAL A 17 -13.71 -1.65 3.34
CA VAL A 17 -14.87 -2.52 3.61
C VAL A 17 -14.63 -3.32 4.89
N GLY A 18 -13.43 -3.89 5.07
CA GLY A 18 -13.04 -4.54 6.32
C GLY A 18 -13.20 -3.60 7.52
N ALA A 19 -12.79 -2.33 7.39
CA ALA A 19 -12.96 -1.32 8.43
C ALA A 19 -14.42 -1.04 8.80
N VAL A 20 -15.32 -0.96 7.82
CA VAL A 20 -16.74 -0.65 8.05
C VAL A 20 -17.44 -1.82 8.74
N VAL A 21 -17.03 -3.05 8.43
CA VAL A 21 -17.58 -4.28 9.03
C VAL A 21 -17.35 -4.31 10.55
N ASP A 22 -16.26 -3.73 11.05
CA ASP A 22 -15.95 -3.60 12.48
C ASP A 22 -16.98 -2.77 13.27
N ILE A 23 -17.76 -1.91 12.62
CA ILE A 23 -18.83 -1.13 13.28
C ILE A 23 -19.82 -2.06 14.00
N LYS A 24 -20.03 -3.28 13.49
CA LYS A 24 -20.84 -4.29 14.16
C LYS A 24 -20.26 -4.66 15.52
N TRP A 25 -18.95 -4.86 15.62
CA TRP A 25 -18.30 -5.20 16.88
C TRP A 25 -18.30 -4.04 17.86
N ALA A 26 -18.13 -2.83 17.37
CA ALA A 26 -18.25 -1.62 18.19
C ALA A 26 -19.64 -1.49 18.83
N ARG A 27 -20.70 -1.89 18.12
CA ARG A 27 -22.07 -1.90 18.66
C ARG A 27 -22.33 -3.06 19.62
N SER A 28 -21.83 -4.25 19.30
CA SER A 28 -22.04 -5.45 20.12
C SER A 28 -21.19 -5.47 21.39
N GLY A 29 -20.07 -4.75 21.42
CA GLY A 29 -19.10 -4.77 22.53
C GLY A 29 -18.33 -6.08 22.69
N VAL A 30 -18.57 -7.07 21.81
CA VAL A 30 -17.94 -8.38 21.83
C VAL A 30 -17.72 -8.87 20.40
N VAL A 31 -16.54 -9.44 20.14
CA VAL A 31 -16.20 -10.09 18.87
C VAL A 31 -16.50 -11.58 19.00
N THR A 32 -17.42 -12.07 18.16
CA THR A 32 -17.84 -13.47 18.19
C THR A 32 -17.31 -14.24 17.00
N VAL A 33 -16.85 -15.46 17.24
CA VAL A 33 -16.44 -16.40 16.20
C VAL A 33 -17.65 -16.79 15.33
N GLY A 34 -17.48 -16.81 14.00
CA GLY A 34 -18.52 -17.21 13.06
C GLY A 34 -18.23 -16.79 11.62
N SER A 35 -19.16 -17.06 10.70
CA SER A 35 -19.01 -16.74 9.28
C SER A 35 -18.76 -15.25 9.01
N PHE A 36 -19.36 -14.37 9.81
CA PHE A 36 -19.13 -12.92 9.72
C PHE A 36 -17.67 -12.56 10.05
N CYS A 37 -17.13 -13.14 11.12
CA CYS A 37 -15.74 -12.94 11.54
C CYS A 37 -14.75 -13.47 10.49
N THR A 38 -15.05 -14.62 9.89
CA THR A 38 -14.24 -15.16 8.79
C THR A 38 -14.30 -14.26 7.56
N ALA A 39 -15.47 -13.78 7.17
CA ALA A 39 -15.61 -12.90 6.01
C ALA A 39 -14.85 -11.58 6.20
N GLU A 40 -14.91 -11.00 7.40
CA GLU A 40 -14.16 -9.81 7.77
C GLU A 40 -12.65 -10.01 7.69
N GLY A 41 -12.13 -11.08 8.32
CA GLY A 41 -10.70 -11.39 8.28
C GLY A 41 -10.19 -11.61 6.86
N VAL A 42 -10.95 -12.33 6.04
CA VAL A 42 -10.67 -12.53 4.61
C VAL A 42 -10.62 -11.21 3.84
N VAL A 43 -11.61 -10.34 4.02
CA VAL A 43 -11.69 -9.05 3.32
C VAL A 43 -10.55 -8.12 3.77
N ALA A 44 -10.27 -8.07 5.07
CA ALA A 44 -9.18 -7.28 5.62
C ALA A 44 -7.83 -7.76 5.07
N GLN A 45 -7.55 -9.06 5.15
CA GLN A 45 -6.31 -9.64 4.63
C GLN A 45 -6.16 -9.40 3.11
N LEU A 46 -7.24 -9.57 2.35
CA LEU A 46 -7.22 -9.34 0.90
C LEU A 46 -6.85 -7.89 0.56
N GLY A 47 -7.38 -6.91 1.31
CA GLY A 47 -7.07 -5.50 1.11
C GLY A 47 -5.65 -5.13 1.56
N GLU A 48 -5.34 -5.39 2.83
CA GLU A 48 -4.10 -4.94 3.47
C GLU A 48 -2.84 -5.52 2.79
N THR A 49 -2.84 -6.83 2.51
CA THR A 49 -1.70 -7.50 1.87
C THR A 49 -1.53 -7.07 0.42
N SER A 50 -2.62 -6.99 -0.35
CA SER A 50 -2.55 -6.56 -1.75
C SER A 50 -2.08 -5.12 -1.86
N ALA A 51 -2.53 -4.24 -0.95
CA ALA A 51 -2.10 -2.85 -0.89
C ALA A 51 -0.60 -2.73 -0.60
N ALA A 52 -0.08 -3.50 0.36
CA ALA A 52 1.35 -3.53 0.68
C ALA A 52 2.21 -3.96 -0.51
N ILE A 53 1.91 -5.12 -1.11
CA ILE A 53 2.70 -5.65 -2.22
C ILE A 53 2.60 -4.73 -3.45
N THR A 54 1.41 -4.21 -3.75
CA THR A 54 1.23 -3.26 -4.87
C THR A 54 2.04 -1.98 -4.63
N THR A 55 2.08 -1.48 -3.39
CA THR A 55 2.89 -0.31 -3.01
C THR A 55 4.39 -0.57 -3.21
N LEU A 56 4.88 -1.75 -2.82
CA LEU A 56 6.25 -2.18 -3.09
C LEU A 56 6.56 -2.20 -4.58
N LEU A 57 5.67 -2.78 -5.39
CA LEU A 57 5.83 -2.81 -6.85
C LEU A 57 5.86 -1.39 -7.43
N ILE A 58 5.00 -0.48 -6.98
CA ILE A 58 5.02 0.93 -7.40
C ILE A 58 6.39 1.55 -7.08
N ALA A 59 6.94 1.33 -5.90
CA ALA A 59 8.26 1.85 -5.52
C ALA A 59 9.37 1.31 -6.45
N LEU A 60 9.39 -0.01 -6.69
CA LEU A 60 10.40 -0.66 -7.54
C LEU A 60 10.30 -0.23 -9.00
N PHE A 61 9.08 -0.16 -9.57
CA PHE A 61 8.88 0.30 -10.93
C PHE A 61 9.22 1.77 -11.10
N THR A 62 8.93 2.60 -10.10
CA THR A 62 9.30 4.02 -10.12
C THR A 62 10.81 4.15 -10.10
N PHE A 63 11.49 3.43 -9.22
CA PHE A 63 12.95 3.41 -9.16
C PHE A 63 13.57 2.92 -10.48
N ALA A 64 13.11 1.80 -11.02
CA ALA A 64 13.59 1.25 -12.30
C ALA A 64 13.32 2.19 -13.49
N GLY A 65 12.16 2.86 -13.50
CA GLY A 65 11.83 3.86 -14.51
C GLY A 65 12.73 5.09 -14.46
N VAL A 66 13.15 5.52 -13.26
CA VAL A 66 14.12 6.62 -13.12
C VAL A 66 15.53 6.19 -13.52
N TRP A 67 15.97 5.00 -13.09
CA TRP A 67 17.37 4.58 -13.19
C TRP A 67 17.72 3.91 -14.52
N PHE A 68 16.82 3.07 -15.02
CA PHE A 68 17.02 2.27 -16.23
C PHE A 68 16.14 2.72 -17.39
N ARG A 69 15.26 3.71 -17.18
CA ARG A 69 14.24 4.15 -18.16
C ARG A 69 13.41 2.99 -18.70
N ALA A 70 13.30 1.92 -17.91
CA ALA A 70 12.58 0.71 -18.25
C ALA A 70 11.18 0.79 -17.65
N GLY A 71 10.17 0.74 -18.53
CA GLY A 71 8.77 0.67 -18.15
C GLY A 71 8.03 -0.22 -19.12
N SER A 72 7.46 -1.33 -18.62
CA SER A 72 6.63 -2.22 -19.42
C SER A 72 5.26 -2.38 -18.76
N THR A 73 4.21 -2.01 -19.48
CA THR A 73 2.82 -2.17 -19.03
C THR A 73 2.45 -3.65 -18.93
N SER A 74 2.93 -4.48 -19.86
CA SER A 74 2.70 -5.93 -19.83
C SER A 74 3.28 -6.57 -18.55
N LEU A 75 4.52 -6.18 -18.19
CA LEU A 75 5.15 -6.66 -16.96
C LEU A 75 4.35 -6.23 -15.71
N ALA A 76 3.89 -4.99 -15.66
CA ALA A 76 3.08 -4.50 -14.55
C ALA A 76 1.76 -5.29 -14.40
N THR A 77 1.08 -5.59 -15.51
CA THR A 77 -0.16 -6.39 -15.51
C THR A 77 0.07 -7.81 -15.01
N VAL A 78 1.13 -8.48 -15.50
CA VAL A 78 1.49 -9.83 -15.05
C VAL A 78 1.78 -9.84 -13.55
N LEU A 79 2.54 -8.87 -13.05
CA LEU A 79 2.87 -8.80 -11.63
C LEU A 79 1.63 -8.54 -10.77
N VAL A 80 0.72 -7.64 -11.18
CA VAL A 80 -0.56 -7.44 -10.48
C VAL A 80 -1.36 -8.74 -10.43
N ALA A 81 -1.48 -9.46 -11.54
CA ALA A 81 -2.18 -10.74 -11.56
C ALA A 81 -1.54 -11.77 -10.59
N LEU A 82 -0.20 -11.82 -10.53
CA LEU A 82 0.52 -12.68 -9.58
C LEU A 82 0.30 -12.28 -8.13
N VAL A 83 0.20 -10.97 -7.82
CA VAL A 83 -0.11 -10.49 -6.47
C VAL A 83 -1.48 -10.97 -6.02
N TRP A 84 -2.51 -10.72 -6.83
CA TRP A 84 -3.88 -11.15 -6.49
C TRP A 84 -3.97 -12.67 -6.37
N LEU A 85 -3.34 -13.41 -7.29
CA LEU A 85 -3.28 -14.87 -7.23
C LEU A 85 -2.62 -15.34 -5.92
N TYR A 86 -1.47 -14.76 -5.55
CA TYR A 86 -0.77 -15.09 -4.33
C TYR A 86 -1.61 -14.87 -3.08
N VAL A 87 -2.25 -13.70 -2.97
CA VAL A 87 -3.08 -13.35 -1.79
C VAL A 87 -4.30 -14.27 -1.70
N ILE A 88 -5.00 -14.48 -2.81
CA ILE A 88 -6.16 -15.38 -2.88
C ILE A 88 -5.76 -16.81 -2.50
N LEU A 89 -4.62 -17.31 -3.00
CA LEU A 89 -4.15 -18.66 -2.69
C LEU A 89 -3.81 -18.82 -1.20
N ILE A 90 -3.12 -17.86 -0.58
CA ILE A 90 -2.83 -17.93 0.86
C ILE A 90 -4.12 -17.98 1.68
N ILE A 91 -5.09 -17.12 1.36
CA ILE A 91 -6.38 -17.06 2.07
C ILE A 91 -7.15 -18.37 1.88
N ALA A 92 -7.23 -18.86 0.64
CA ALA A 92 -7.96 -20.08 0.30
C ALA A 92 -7.34 -21.31 0.96
N ILE A 93 -6.01 -21.46 0.88
CA ILE A 93 -5.29 -22.57 1.52
C ILE A 93 -5.45 -22.49 3.04
N GLY A 94 -5.31 -21.30 3.63
CA GLY A 94 -5.47 -21.09 5.07
C GLY A 94 -6.84 -21.56 5.58
N ASN A 95 -7.91 -21.09 4.94
CA ASN A 95 -9.28 -21.47 5.30
C ASN A 95 -9.62 -22.93 4.96
N ALA A 96 -9.15 -23.47 3.83
CA ALA A 96 -9.46 -24.84 3.43
C ALA A 96 -8.76 -25.90 4.30
N THR A 97 -7.56 -25.60 4.79
CA THR A 97 -6.78 -26.53 5.63
C THR A 97 -7.20 -26.51 7.10
N HIS A 98 -7.94 -25.48 7.54
CA HIS A 98 -8.33 -25.30 8.93
C HIS A 98 -9.84 -25.01 9.11
N PRO A 99 -10.74 -25.92 8.68
CA PRO A 99 -12.19 -25.68 8.69
C PRO A 99 -12.86 -25.83 10.08
N SER A 100 -12.16 -26.41 11.06
CA SER A 100 -12.76 -26.79 12.35
C SER A 100 -12.96 -25.59 13.27
N SER A 101 -14.10 -25.52 13.96
CA SER A 101 -14.50 -24.42 14.88
C SER A 101 -13.52 -24.16 16.04
N ARG A 102 -12.67 -25.13 16.40
CA ARG A 102 -11.61 -24.99 17.43
C ARG A 102 -10.26 -24.51 16.88
N THR A 103 -10.10 -24.45 15.55
CA THR A 103 -8.87 -24.08 14.85
C THR A 103 -9.19 -23.18 13.67
N LEU A 104 -10.14 -22.26 13.81
CA LEU A 104 -10.46 -21.36 12.70
C LEU A 104 -9.23 -20.55 12.31
N PHE A 105 -9.02 -20.44 11.01
CA PHE A 105 -7.92 -19.68 10.43
C PHE A 105 -8.03 -18.20 10.79
N GLU A 106 -9.24 -17.65 10.67
CA GLU A 106 -9.60 -16.33 11.17
C GLU A 106 -10.15 -16.43 12.59
N SER A 107 -9.54 -15.70 13.52
CA SER A 107 -9.95 -15.67 14.92
C SER A 107 -10.01 -14.24 15.46
N PRO A 108 -10.80 -13.98 16.50
CA PRO A 108 -10.83 -12.67 17.15
C PRO A 108 -9.43 -12.24 17.62
N SER A 109 -8.97 -11.09 17.15
CA SER A 109 -7.80 -10.39 17.66
C SER A 109 -8.29 -9.05 18.22
N PRO A 110 -8.20 -8.84 19.54
CA PRO A 110 -9.25 -8.53 20.52
C PRO A 110 -10.41 -7.59 20.12
N TYR A 111 -10.25 -6.80 19.07
CA TYR A 111 -11.17 -5.77 18.61
C TYR A 111 -11.81 -6.03 17.24
N TRP A 112 -11.22 -6.92 16.43
CA TRP A 112 -11.70 -7.31 15.10
C TRP A 112 -11.32 -8.76 14.79
N CYS A 113 -11.75 -9.27 13.65
CA CYS A 113 -11.40 -10.60 13.19
C CYS A 113 -10.22 -10.57 12.22
N TRP A 114 -9.26 -11.46 12.47
CA TRP A 114 -8.02 -11.51 11.71
C TRP A 114 -7.33 -12.88 11.84
N LEU A 115 -6.24 -13.11 11.11
CA LEU A 115 -5.55 -14.41 11.12
C LEU A 115 -5.20 -14.80 12.56
N GLY A 116 -5.42 -16.06 12.93
CA GLY A 116 -5.25 -16.50 14.31
C GLY A 116 -3.81 -16.56 14.81
N GLU A 117 -3.64 -16.33 16.12
CA GLU A 117 -2.31 -16.24 16.78
C GLU A 117 -1.49 -17.52 16.67
N ARG A 118 -2.16 -18.65 16.53
CA ARG A 118 -1.54 -19.97 16.42
C ARG A 118 -0.80 -20.17 15.10
N PHE A 119 -1.08 -19.37 14.08
CA PHE A 119 -0.59 -19.53 12.71
C PHE A 119 0.43 -18.44 12.34
N LEU A 120 1.50 -18.33 13.11
CA LEU A 120 2.52 -17.30 12.92
C LEU A 120 3.16 -17.32 11.52
N GLY A 121 3.37 -18.51 10.94
CA GLY A 121 3.89 -18.65 9.57
C GLY A 121 2.97 -18.03 8.52
N PHE A 122 1.66 -18.23 8.63
CA PHE A 122 0.67 -17.63 7.74
C PHE A 122 0.53 -16.12 7.97
N ARG A 123 0.67 -15.64 9.20
CA ARG A 123 0.71 -14.19 9.49
C ARG A 123 1.93 -13.50 8.88
N LEU A 124 3.10 -14.13 8.98
CA LEU A 124 4.33 -13.63 8.39
C LEU A 124 4.21 -13.59 6.87
N ALA A 125 3.92 -14.72 6.24
CA ALA A 125 3.81 -14.80 4.79
C ALA A 125 2.63 -13.98 4.25
N GLY A 126 1.50 -14.01 4.95
CA GLY A 126 0.26 -13.40 4.52
C GLY A 126 0.21 -11.89 4.68
N GLU A 127 1.00 -11.26 5.54
CA GLU A 127 0.90 -9.81 5.79
C GLU A 127 2.21 -9.18 6.23
N TYR A 128 2.77 -9.60 7.38
CA TYR A 128 3.86 -8.87 8.04
C TYR A 128 5.15 -8.78 7.23
N LEU A 129 5.52 -9.85 6.52
CA LEU A 129 6.70 -9.85 5.66
C LEU A 129 6.59 -8.74 4.61
N TRP A 130 5.43 -8.60 3.99
CA TRP A 130 5.18 -7.62 2.94
C TRP A 130 5.14 -6.20 3.49
N PHE A 131 4.53 -5.99 4.67
CA PHE A 131 4.55 -4.71 5.35
C PHE A 131 5.98 -4.21 5.56
N TRP A 132 6.85 -5.06 6.09
CA TRP A 132 8.23 -4.68 6.43
C TRP A 132 9.12 -4.53 5.21
N ILE A 133 9.00 -5.40 4.20
CA ILE A 133 9.74 -5.24 2.95
C ILE A 133 9.33 -3.93 2.26
N THR A 134 8.02 -3.66 2.17
CA THR A 134 7.50 -2.41 1.58
C THR A 134 8.02 -1.20 2.34
N LEU A 135 7.99 -1.24 3.67
CA LEU A 135 8.51 -0.18 4.53
C LEU A 135 10.02 0.04 4.30
N ALA A 136 10.82 -1.02 4.34
CA ALA A 136 12.27 -0.93 4.17
C ALA A 136 12.67 -0.39 2.79
N VAL A 137 12.05 -0.91 1.73
CA VAL A 137 12.30 -0.44 0.35
C VAL A 137 11.85 1.02 0.20
N SER A 138 10.73 1.41 0.81
CA SER A 138 10.24 2.79 0.76
C SER A 138 11.19 3.74 1.53
N VAL A 139 11.69 3.35 2.68
CA VAL A 139 12.66 4.19 3.43
C VAL A 139 13.97 4.38 2.65
N ILE A 140 14.40 3.40 1.85
CA ILE A 140 15.64 3.48 1.06
C ILE A 140 15.44 4.26 -0.26
N THR A 141 14.41 3.91 -1.02
CA THR A 141 14.24 4.45 -2.39
C THR A 141 13.74 5.89 -2.40
N TYR A 142 13.00 6.33 -1.38
CA TYR A 142 12.31 7.63 -1.40
C TYR A 142 13.21 8.84 -1.13
N PRO A 143 14.17 8.79 -0.18
CA PRO A 143 15.16 9.86 -0.05
C PRO A 143 15.90 10.09 -1.37
N ILE A 144 16.27 9.01 -2.07
CA ILE A 144 16.96 9.07 -3.37
C ILE A 144 16.05 9.71 -4.43
N LEU A 145 14.80 9.27 -4.55
CA LEU A 145 13.81 9.85 -5.47
C LEU A 145 13.52 11.32 -5.15
N SER A 146 13.50 11.72 -3.88
CA SER A 146 13.26 13.10 -3.47
C SER A 146 14.41 14.04 -3.87
N LEU A 147 15.65 13.57 -3.78
CA LEU A 147 16.83 14.32 -4.20
C LEU A 147 16.91 14.43 -5.73
N TRP A 148 16.51 13.38 -6.44
CA TRP A 148 16.37 13.40 -7.90
C TRP A 148 15.26 14.35 -8.36
N ALA A 149 14.07 14.31 -7.74
CA ALA A 149 12.95 15.17 -8.09
C ALA A 149 13.25 16.66 -7.86
N ARG A 150 14.03 16.99 -6.82
CA ARG A 150 14.54 18.35 -6.55
C ARG A 150 15.54 18.84 -7.61
N GLY A 151 15.96 17.99 -8.56
CA GLY A 151 16.98 18.30 -9.55
C GLY A 151 18.39 18.44 -8.95
N ASN A 152 18.58 17.98 -7.72
CA ASN A 152 19.87 18.03 -7.04
C ASN A 152 20.81 16.91 -7.51
N ILE A 153 20.24 15.87 -8.17
CA ILE A 153 20.96 14.72 -8.70
C ILE A 153 20.58 14.56 -10.18
N THR A 154 21.56 14.69 -11.06
CA THR A 154 21.44 14.24 -12.46
C THR A 154 22.14 12.89 -12.60
N ILE A 155 21.41 11.89 -13.10
CA ILE A 155 21.94 10.56 -13.38
C ILE A 155 22.49 10.60 -14.80
N SER A 156 23.78 10.31 -14.96
CA SER A 156 24.43 10.30 -16.28
C SER A 156 23.82 9.22 -17.17
N ASP A 157 23.41 9.57 -18.40
CA ASP A 157 22.74 8.65 -19.35
C ASP A 157 23.60 7.41 -19.72
N THR A 158 24.89 7.44 -19.42
CA THR A 158 25.87 6.40 -19.79
C THR A 158 26.27 5.46 -18.66
N VAL A 159 26.10 5.83 -17.38
CA VAL A 159 26.62 5.03 -16.25
C VAL A 159 25.71 5.13 -15.04
N TRP A 160 25.07 4.01 -14.67
CA TRP A 160 24.09 3.94 -13.58
C TRP A 160 24.64 4.26 -12.18
N TRP A 161 25.95 4.13 -11.94
CA TRP A 161 26.58 4.52 -10.66
C TRP A 161 27.16 5.95 -10.65
N ARG A 162 27.16 6.68 -11.78
CA ARG A 162 27.66 8.06 -11.82
C ARG A 162 26.50 9.03 -11.58
N PHE A 163 26.26 9.31 -10.30
CA PHE A 163 25.41 10.41 -9.87
C PHE A 163 26.26 11.68 -9.75
N SER A 164 25.85 12.75 -10.44
CA SER A 164 26.45 14.07 -10.25
C SER A 164 25.52 14.92 -9.41
N VAL A 165 25.99 15.31 -8.21
CA VAL A 165 25.25 16.18 -7.30
C VAL A 165 25.54 17.63 -7.71
N HIS A 166 24.54 18.30 -8.28
CA HIS A 166 24.66 19.70 -8.66
C HIS A 166 23.88 20.57 -7.67
N ARG A 167 24.46 21.69 -7.22
CA ARG A 167 23.70 22.73 -6.50
C ARG A 167 22.75 23.39 -7.50
N SER A 168 21.45 23.16 -7.32
CA SER A 168 20.30 23.87 -7.90
C SER A 168 20.67 24.97 -8.91
N SER A 169 20.73 24.65 -10.20
CA SER A 169 20.70 25.69 -11.24
C SER A 169 19.24 26.02 -11.55
N THR A 170 18.92 27.29 -11.36
CA THR A 170 17.59 27.88 -11.47
C THR A 170 17.18 28.11 -12.94
N GLY A 171 17.29 27.08 -13.78
CA GLY A 171 16.96 27.20 -15.19
C GLY A 171 16.79 25.84 -15.86
N THR A 172 15.57 25.31 -15.87
CA THR A 172 15.21 24.11 -16.66
C THR A 172 13.78 24.25 -17.21
N ASP A 173 13.64 23.82 -18.47
CA ASP A 173 12.49 23.98 -19.36
C ASP A 173 11.15 23.56 -18.76
N ALA A 174 10.05 24.15 -19.26
CA ALA A 174 8.69 23.85 -18.82
C ALA A 174 8.35 22.34 -18.89
N ALA A 175 8.94 21.59 -19.83
CA ALA A 175 8.81 20.14 -19.96
C ALA A 175 9.48 19.37 -18.81
N GLU A 176 10.63 19.83 -18.30
CA GLU A 176 11.28 19.23 -17.14
C GLU A 176 10.55 19.55 -15.84
N ARG A 177 9.99 20.76 -15.71
CA ARG A 177 9.10 21.11 -14.60
C ARG A 177 7.86 20.21 -14.55
N MET A 178 7.23 19.96 -15.70
CA MET A 178 6.03 19.11 -15.79
C MET A 178 6.36 17.63 -15.50
N ARG A 179 7.53 17.15 -15.94
CA ARG A 179 8.04 15.80 -15.60
C ARG A 179 8.36 15.68 -14.10
N ARG A 180 8.96 16.70 -13.47
CA ARG A 180 9.24 16.74 -12.02
C ARG A 180 7.96 16.79 -11.19
N GLN A 181 6.96 17.60 -11.57
CA GLN A 181 5.65 17.64 -10.90
C GLN A 181 4.95 16.28 -10.90
N ASN A 182 4.95 15.57 -12.04
CA ASN A 182 4.40 14.21 -12.11
C ASN A 182 5.18 13.20 -11.26
N SER A 183 6.48 13.41 -11.02
CA SER A 183 7.28 12.56 -10.15
C SER A 183 7.03 12.80 -8.65
N TYR A 184 6.75 14.04 -8.22
CA TYR A 184 6.40 14.31 -6.82
C TYR A 184 5.11 13.59 -6.38
N ALA A 185 4.15 13.43 -7.29
CA ALA A 185 2.92 12.64 -7.07
C ALA A 185 3.21 11.21 -6.66
N MET A 186 4.12 10.56 -7.39
CA MET A 186 4.46 9.15 -7.18
C MET A 186 5.28 8.96 -5.91
N ILE A 187 6.00 10.00 -5.48
CA ILE A 187 6.80 9.98 -4.24
C ILE A 187 5.90 10.09 -2.99
N ALA A 188 4.71 10.68 -3.10
CA ALA A 188 3.86 10.95 -1.95
C ALA A 188 3.14 9.71 -1.38
N TYR A 189 2.74 8.74 -2.24
CA TYR A 189 1.97 7.57 -1.80
C TYR A 189 2.71 6.75 -0.73
N PRO A 190 3.99 6.39 -0.90
CA PRO A 190 4.65 5.54 0.09
C PRO A 190 5.20 6.30 1.30
N ILE A 191 5.30 7.65 1.23
CA ILE A 191 5.49 8.46 2.44
C ILE A 191 4.26 8.34 3.34
N VAL A 192 3.06 8.51 2.76
CA VAL A 192 1.81 8.32 3.49
C VAL A 192 1.74 6.89 4.02
N TYR A 193 2.08 5.90 3.21
CA TYR A 193 2.15 4.50 3.66
C TYR A 193 3.09 4.32 4.86
N CYS A 194 4.32 4.85 4.82
CA CYS A 194 5.25 4.79 5.95
C CYS A 194 4.69 5.46 7.21
N LEU A 195 4.09 6.64 7.08
CA LEU A 195 3.52 7.39 8.21
C LEU A 195 2.36 6.65 8.88
N LEU A 196 1.57 5.91 8.11
CA LEU A 196 0.45 5.12 8.62
C LEU A 196 0.90 3.76 9.16
N LEU A 197 1.83 3.10 8.48
CA LEU A 197 2.23 1.72 8.79
C LEU A 197 3.17 1.63 9.99
N ILE A 198 4.09 2.59 10.18
CA ILE A 198 5.03 2.60 11.31
C ILE A 198 4.30 2.55 12.66
N PRO A 199 3.37 3.47 12.98
CA PRO A 199 2.69 3.44 14.28
C PRO A 199 1.85 2.18 14.48
N LEU A 200 1.22 1.67 13.42
CA LEU A 200 0.51 0.39 13.47
C LEU A 200 1.45 -0.78 13.80
N SER A 201 2.59 -0.85 13.12
CA SER A 201 3.60 -1.89 13.32
C SER A 201 4.16 -1.87 14.75
N VAL A 202 4.40 -0.67 15.30
CA VAL A 202 4.86 -0.50 16.69
C VAL A 202 3.84 -1.04 17.69
N VAL A 203 2.56 -0.67 17.55
CA VAL A 203 1.50 -1.14 18.46
C VAL A 203 1.35 -2.66 18.38
N ARG A 204 1.34 -3.23 17.17
CA ARG A 204 1.24 -4.69 16.99
C ARG A 204 2.44 -5.43 17.61
N TRP A 205 3.65 -4.90 17.45
CA TRP A 205 4.85 -5.53 17.99
C TRP A 205 4.93 -5.47 19.51
N ILE A 206 4.53 -4.34 20.12
CA ILE A 206 4.40 -4.24 21.58
C ILE A 206 3.38 -5.26 22.09
N GLY A 207 2.25 -5.43 21.38
CA GLY A 207 1.24 -6.43 21.71
C GLY A 207 1.80 -7.86 21.71
N PHE A 208 2.66 -8.20 20.75
CA PHE A 208 3.33 -9.50 20.72
C PHE A 208 4.41 -9.66 21.80
N ALA A 209 5.16 -8.61 22.13
CA ALA A 209 6.27 -8.67 23.07
C ALA A 209 5.84 -8.60 24.54
N ARG A 210 4.77 -7.85 24.84
CA ARG A 210 4.36 -7.51 26.22
C ARG A 210 2.90 -7.88 26.53
N GLY A 211 2.18 -8.48 25.59
CA GLY A 211 0.76 -8.79 25.72
C GLY A 211 -0.13 -7.59 25.42
N THR A 212 -1.37 -7.86 25.02
CA THR A 212 -2.36 -6.86 24.59
C THR A 212 -2.83 -5.93 25.70
N ASP A 213 -2.66 -6.32 26.96
CA ASP A 213 -3.07 -5.52 28.14
C ASP A 213 -2.14 -4.32 28.41
N SER A 214 -0.95 -4.31 27.79
CA SER A 214 0.05 -3.28 28.00
C SER A 214 -0.20 -2.00 27.18
N ILE A 215 -1.16 -2.02 26.25
CA ILE A 215 -1.43 -0.91 25.33
C ILE A 215 -2.87 -0.42 25.54
N PRO A 216 -3.09 0.90 25.71
CA PRO A 216 -4.44 1.45 25.75
C PRO A 216 -5.23 1.06 24.50
N SER A 217 -6.44 0.54 24.69
CA SER A 217 -7.35 0.16 23.58
C SER A 217 -7.55 1.31 22.59
N ALA A 218 -7.72 2.53 23.10
CA ALA A 218 -7.85 3.75 22.29
C ALA A 218 -6.65 4.00 21.36
N ALA A 219 -5.42 3.70 21.81
CA ALA A 219 -4.24 3.87 20.97
C ALA A 219 -4.24 2.88 19.81
N THR A 220 -4.56 1.60 20.07
CA THR A 220 -4.68 0.55 19.06
C THR A 220 -5.76 0.87 18.03
N PHE A 221 -6.95 1.29 18.48
CA PHE A 221 -8.03 1.69 17.57
C PHE A 221 -7.66 2.91 16.73
N SER A 222 -6.97 3.90 17.31
CA SER A 222 -6.59 5.12 16.59
C SER A 222 -5.62 4.81 15.45
N VAL A 223 -4.55 4.06 15.73
CA VAL A 223 -3.55 3.72 14.69
C VAL A 223 -4.14 2.78 13.63
N ALA A 224 -5.00 1.84 14.02
CA ALA A 224 -5.69 0.95 13.08
C ALA A 224 -6.65 1.73 12.17
N SER A 225 -7.43 2.65 12.75
CA SER A 225 -8.34 3.50 11.98
C SER A 225 -7.58 4.37 10.99
N LEU A 226 -6.50 5.02 11.42
CA LEU A 226 -5.64 5.82 10.53
C LEU A 226 -5.09 4.99 9.38
N TYR A 227 -4.58 3.79 9.66
CA TYR A 227 -4.08 2.89 8.63
C TYR A 227 -5.17 2.49 7.63
N ARG A 228 -6.38 2.17 8.11
CA ARG A 228 -7.52 1.83 7.24
C ARG A 228 -8.08 3.01 6.44
N LEU A 229 -7.69 4.24 6.79
CA LEU A 229 -7.96 5.44 5.98
C LEU A 229 -6.90 5.68 4.89
N SER A 230 -5.94 4.77 4.67
CA SER A 230 -4.92 4.86 3.61
C SER A 230 -5.51 5.20 2.25
N GLY A 231 -6.62 4.55 1.88
CA GLY A 231 -7.30 4.77 0.60
C GLY A 231 -7.76 6.21 0.38
N VAL A 232 -8.31 6.86 1.41
CA VAL A 232 -8.72 8.27 1.31
C VAL A 232 -7.51 9.14 1.03
N LEU A 233 -6.40 8.90 1.73
CA LEU A 233 -5.17 9.67 1.54
C LEU A 233 -4.57 9.42 0.16
N ASN A 234 -4.60 8.18 -0.34
CA ASN A 234 -4.17 7.82 -1.70
C ASN A 234 -5.03 8.52 -2.77
N VAL A 235 -6.35 8.58 -2.59
CA VAL A 235 -7.24 9.30 -3.52
C VAL A 235 -7.02 10.81 -3.47
N VAL A 236 -6.90 11.39 -2.27
CA VAL A 236 -6.60 12.82 -2.10
C VAL A 236 -5.27 13.17 -2.78
N LEU A 237 -4.25 12.32 -2.63
CA LEU A 237 -2.98 12.47 -3.34
C LEU A 237 -3.14 12.39 -4.86
N LEU A 238 -3.95 11.45 -5.37
CA LEU A 238 -4.22 11.36 -6.80
C LEU A 238 -4.82 12.66 -7.34
N LEU A 239 -5.89 13.14 -6.71
CA LEU A 239 -6.62 14.33 -7.12
C LEU A 239 -5.75 15.60 -6.99
N SER A 240 -5.00 15.71 -5.89
CA SER A 240 -4.14 16.87 -5.64
C SER A 240 -2.95 16.95 -6.59
N THR A 241 -2.47 15.82 -7.12
CA THR A 241 -1.26 15.81 -7.94
C THR A 241 -1.50 15.62 -9.44
N LYS A 242 -2.70 15.22 -9.87
CA LYS A 242 -3.09 15.20 -11.28
C LYS A 242 -4.49 15.80 -11.48
N PRO A 243 -4.65 17.13 -11.56
CA PRO A 243 -5.93 17.76 -11.91
C PRO A 243 -6.44 17.36 -13.31
N ASN A 244 -5.55 16.92 -14.22
CA ASN A 244 -5.89 16.43 -15.57
C ASN A 244 -5.48 14.95 -15.77
N SER A 245 -5.79 14.07 -14.81
CA SER A 245 -5.58 12.64 -15.00
C SER A 245 -6.55 12.10 -16.07
N VAL A 246 -6.03 11.32 -17.01
CA VAL A 246 -6.68 10.73 -18.21
C VAL A 246 -8.01 9.99 -17.91
N LEU A 247 -8.31 9.68 -16.65
CA LEU A 247 -9.59 9.10 -16.24
C LEU A 247 -10.75 10.12 -16.22
N PHE A 248 -10.44 11.43 -16.10
CA PHE A 248 -11.40 12.54 -16.11
C PHE A 248 -11.01 13.67 -17.08
N GLY A 249 -9.86 13.56 -17.75
CA GLY A 249 -9.55 14.35 -18.93
C GLY A 249 -10.40 13.85 -20.09
N GLY A 250 -11.66 14.28 -20.10
CA GLY A 250 -12.56 14.08 -21.21
C GLY A 250 -11.85 14.43 -22.51
N TRP A 251 -12.09 13.59 -23.52
CA TRP A 251 -12.17 13.96 -24.93
C TRP A 251 -12.24 15.48 -25.08
N ARG A 252 -11.09 16.11 -25.24
CA ARG A 252 -11.04 17.46 -25.79
C ARG A 252 -10.89 17.19 -27.27
N ASP A 253 -12.04 17.18 -27.93
CA ASP A 253 -12.21 16.95 -29.36
C ASP A 253 -11.04 17.58 -30.13
N GLU A 254 -10.20 16.70 -30.68
CA GLU A 254 -9.60 17.00 -31.97
C GLU A 254 -10.78 17.06 -32.93
N ASP A 255 -10.93 18.23 -33.58
CA ASP A 255 -11.79 18.52 -34.74
C ASP A 255 -12.90 19.54 -34.48
N GLU A 256 -12.54 20.81 -34.28
CA GLU A 256 -13.43 21.92 -34.65
C GLU A 256 -12.64 23.15 -35.16
N TRP A 257 -12.42 23.12 -36.48
CA TRP A 257 -12.42 24.22 -37.46
C TRP A 257 -11.20 25.15 -37.65
N ALA A 258 -10.73 25.08 -38.91
CA ALA A 258 -10.26 26.16 -39.80
C ALA A 258 -8.85 26.74 -39.62
#